data_AF-A0A4V4KW93-F1
#
_entry.id   AF-A0A4V4KW93-F1
#
_cell.length_a   1.000
_cell.length_b   1.000
_cell.length_c   1.000
_cell.angle_alpha   90.00
_cell.angle_beta   90.00
_cell.angle_gamma   90.00
#
_symmetry.space_group_name_H-M   'P 1'
#
loop_
_entity.id
_entity.type
_entity.pdbx_description
1 polymer ?
#
loop_
_entity_poly.entity_id
_entity_poly.type
_entity_poly.pdbx_seq_one_letter_code
_entity_poly.pdbx_strand_id
1 'polypeptide(L)'
;MSSKPSSSGKDSQLDALRARQAALESTVSDLLSQRTFLVDALSPPNTTDSEDPELRAKAAVDSANAKIKSQIRQLSQYNDIKDIGTQLMGLIAEKRGCRIAEVQEEFGISADD
;
A
#
# COMPACT_ATOMS: atom_id res chain seq x y z
N MET A 1 -15.91 75.50 7.90
CA MET A 1 -16.17 74.47 6.87
C MET A 1 -14.85 74.13 6.17
N SER A 2 -14.72 72.91 5.63
CA SER A 2 -13.58 72.34 4.86
C SER A 2 -12.57 71.54 5.70
N SER A 3 -12.80 70.25 5.96
CA SER A 3 -12.69 69.06 5.09
C SER A 3 -11.26 68.55 4.89
N LYS A 4 -10.86 67.53 5.66
CA LYS A 4 -9.69 66.68 5.38
C LYS A 4 -10.01 65.20 5.73
N PRO A 5 -10.52 64.40 4.77
CA PRO A 5 -10.79 62.97 4.98
C PRO A 5 -9.86 62.09 4.13
N SER A 6 -8.53 62.29 4.16
CA SER A 6 -7.61 61.58 3.25
C SER A 6 -6.55 60.66 3.89
N SER A 7 -6.26 60.74 5.20
CA SER A 7 -5.26 59.83 5.82
C SER A 7 -5.88 58.54 6.36
N SER A 8 -7.08 58.61 6.95
CA SER A 8 -7.74 57.46 7.59
C SER A 8 -8.01 56.28 6.64
N GLY A 9 -8.17 56.54 5.33
CA GLY A 9 -8.34 55.49 4.32
C GLY A 9 -7.04 54.76 3.94
N LYS A 10 -5.87 55.36 4.16
CA LYS A 10 -4.57 54.71 3.93
C LYS A 10 -4.22 53.80 5.12
N ASP A 11 -4.52 54.27 6.33
CA ASP A 11 -4.31 53.49 7.55
C ASP A 11 -5.17 52.22 7.55
N SER A 12 -6.44 52.30 7.12
CA SER A 12 -7.30 51.12 6.97
C SER A 12 -6.84 50.14 5.89
N GLN A 13 -6.24 50.64 4.79
CA GLN A 13 -5.63 49.79 3.77
C GLN A 13 -4.38 49.06 4.28
N LEU A 14 -3.55 49.72 5.09
CA LEU A 14 -2.37 49.09 5.71
C LEU A 14 -2.79 48.00 6.71
N ASP A 15 -3.85 48.23 7.47
CA ASP A 15 -4.38 47.22 8.40
C ASP A 15 -5.01 46.03 7.66
N ALA A 16 -5.71 46.28 6.55
CA ALA A 16 -6.22 45.21 5.68
C ALA A 16 -5.10 44.38 5.03
N LEU A 17 -3.98 45.02 4.63
CA LEU A 17 -2.82 44.33 4.09
C LEU A 17 -2.11 43.49 5.14
N ARG A 18 -1.95 43.99 6.37
CA ARG A 18 -1.39 43.22 7.50
C ARG A 18 -2.26 42.03 7.87
N ALA A 19 -3.58 42.20 7.89
CA ALA A 19 -4.52 41.10 8.13
C ALA A 19 -4.39 40.01 7.04
N ARG A 20 -4.23 40.41 5.77
CA ARG A 20 -4.01 39.47 4.67
C ARG A 20 -2.65 38.78 4.75
N GLN A 21 -1.61 39.49 5.18
CA GLN A 21 -0.29 38.90 5.42
C GLN A 21 -0.36 37.83 6.52
N ALA A 22 -0.98 38.15 7.67
CA ALA A 22 -1.15 37.19 8.77
C ALA A 22 -1.96 35.94 8.35
N ALA A 23 -3.01 36.13 7.53
CA ALA A 23 -3.78 35.01 7.00
C ALA A 23 -2.95 34.11 6.05
N LEU A 24 -2.09 34.71 5.21
CA LEU A 24 -1.18 33.98 4.34
C LEU A 24 -0.14 33.19 5.15
N GLU A 25 0.45 33.80 6.18
CA GLU A 25 1.41 33.14 7.07
C GLU A 25 0.77 31.94 7.80
N SER A 26 -0.46 32.09 8.30
CA SER A 26 -1.23 30.97 8.88
C SER A 26 -1.42 29.85 7.86
N THR A 27 -1.84 30.18 6.64
CA THR A 27 -2.07 29.18 5.58
C THR A 27 -0.78 28.44 5.23
N VAL A 28 0.37 29.14 5.18
CA VAL A 28 1.67 28.52 4.93
C VAL A 28 2.03 27.56 6.06
N SER A 29 1.81 27.94 7.32
CA SER A 29 2.05 27.07 8.47
C SER A 29 1.18 25.81 8.44
N ASP A 30 -0.09 25.96 8.08
CA ASP A 30 -1.03 24.84 7.98
C ASP A 30 -0.61 23.87 6.86
N LEU A 31 -0.22 24.40 5.69
CA LEU A 31 0.27 23.59 4.57
C LEU A 31 1.58 22.87 4.89
N LEU A 32 2.48 23.52 5.64
CA LEU A 32 3.71 22.88 6.10
C LEU A 32 3.43 21.72 7.06
N SER A 33 2.45 21.88 7.95
CA SER A 33 2.03 20.84 8.89
C SER A 33 1.35 19.66 8.17
N GLN A 34 0.55 19.94 7.14
CA GLN A 34 -0.01 18.89 6.29
C GLN A 34 1.07 18.16 5.50
N ARG A 35 2.08 18.88 4.98
CA ARG A 35 3.20 18.27 4.29
C ARG A 35 3.98 17.33 5.20
N THR A 36 4.32 17.75 6.43
CA THR A 36 5.08 16.89 7.36
C THR A 36 4.28 15.65 7.73
N PHE A 37 2.97 15.78 7.98
CA PHE A 37 2.10 14.64 8.23
C PHE A 37 2.03 13.66 7.05
N LEU A 38 1.86 14.17 5.83
CA LEU A 38 1.83 13.31 4.64
C LEU A 38 3.17 12.65 4.36
N VAL A 39 4.28 13.36 4.56
CA VAL A 39 5.63 12.81 4.40
C VAL A 39 5.90 11.71 5.44
N ASP A 40 5.44 11.88 6.68
CA ASP A 40 5.57 10.86 7.73
C ASP A 40 4.69 9.64 7.43
N ALA A 41 3.43 9.87 7.04
CA ALA A 41 2.49 8.81 6.69
C ALA A 41 2.90 8.00 5.44
N LEU A 42 3.58 8.64 4.49
CA LEU A 42 4.05 8.02 3.24
C LEU A 42 5.51 7.56 3.32
N SER A 43 6.27 7.94 4.36
CA SER A 43 7.61 7.42 4.57
C SER A 43 7.49 5.98 5.07
N PRO A 44 7.96 4.98 4.31
CA PRO A 44 7.98 3.61 4.80
C PRO A 44 8.90 3.55 6.04
N PRO A 45 8.56 2.74 7.07
CA PRO A 45 9.32 2.69 8.32
C PRO A 45 10.70 2.01 8.20
N ASN A 46 11.38 2.06 7.05
CA ASN A 46 12.67 1.37 6.87
C ASN A 46 13.61 1.96 5.81
N THR A 47 13.67 3.29 5.68
CA THR A 47 14.81 3.95 5.04
C THR A 47 15.64 4.63 6.13
N THR A 48 16.36 3.84 6.91
CA THR A 48 17.63 4.34 7.46
C THR A 48 18.56 4.52 6.26
N ASP A 49 18.86 5.77 5.96
CA ASP A 49 19.73 6.23 4.89
C ASP A 49 21.06 5.46 4.87
N SER A 50 21.15 4.47 4.00
CA SER A 50 22.42 4.01 3.48
C SER A 50 22.59 4.71 2.14
N GLU A 51 23.44 5.74 2.12
CA GLU A 51 23.75 6.65 1.00
C GLU A 51 24.37 5.96 -0.25
N ASP A 52 24.24 4.64 -0.37
CA ASP A 52 24.86 3.86 -1.45
C ASP A 52 23.79 3.29 -2.40
N PRO A 53 23.71 3.78 -3.66
CA PRO A 53 22.73 3.30 -4.64
C PRO A 53 22.88 1.80 -4.92
N GLU A 54 24.08 1.22 -4.73
CA GLU A 54 24.35 -0.20 -4.94
C GLU A 54 23.68 -1.07 -3.86
N LEU A 55 23.69 -0.61 -2.60
CA LEU A 55 22.99 -1.29 -1.50
C LEU A 55 21.47 -1.25 -1.68
N ARG A 56 20.93 -0.14 -2.18
CA ARG A 56 19.50 -0.02 -2.49
C ARG A 56 19.07 -0.95 -3.62
N ALA A 57 19.87 -1.03 -4.69
CA ALA A 57 19.60 -1.95 -5.80
C ALA A 57 19.62 -3.42 -5.33
N LYS A 58 20.60 -3.78 -4.50
CA LYS A 58 20.69 -5.12 -3.92
C LYS A 58 19.50 -5.45 -3.01
N ALA A 59 19.11 -4.53 -2.12
CA ALA A 59 17.95 -4.72 -1.25
C ALA A 59 16.64 -4.86 -2.05
N ALA A 60 16.48 -4.10 -3.14
CA ALA A 60 15.34 -4.22 -4.03
C ALA A 60 15.27 -5.61 -4.70
N VAL A 61 16.41 -6.09 -5.23
CA VAL A 61 16.52 -7.43 -5.84
C VAL A 61 16.26 -8.53 -4.81
N ASP A 62 16.79 -8.42 -3.60
CA ASP A 62 16.57 -9.39 -2.53
C ASP A 62 15.09 -9.45 -2.11
N SER A 63 14.42 -8.29 -2.04
CA SER A 63 12.97 -8.24 -1.76
C SER A 63 12.13 -8.91 -2.86
N ALA A 64 12.50 -8.72 -4.13
CA ALA A 64 11.83 -9.36 -5.26
C ALA A 64 12.05 -10.88 -5.25
N ASN A 65 13.29 -11.31 -5.00
CA ASN A 65 13.64 -12.73 -4.86
C ASN A 65 12.89 -13.40 -3.70
N ALA A 66 12.73 -12.70 -2.57
CA ALA A 66 11.97 -13.20 -1.44
C ALA A 66 10.49 -13.43 -1.80
N LYS A 67 9.87 -12.49 -2.53
CA LYS A 67 8.48 -12.64 -3.01
C LYS A 67 8.34 -13.82 -3.98
N ILE A 68 9.24 -13.95 -4.95
CA ILE A 68 9.23 -15.05 -5.92
C ILE A 68 9.37 -16.39 -5.19
N LYS A 69 10.32 -16.51 -4.26
CA LYS A 69 10.50 -17.73 -3.44
C LYS A 69 9.25 -18.06 -2.63
N SER A 70 8.60 -17.05 -2.06
CA SER A 70 7.34 -17.25 -1.33
C SER A 70 6.24 -17.82 -2.24
N GLN A 71 6.08 -17.27 -3.45
CA GLN A 71 5.09 -17.76 -4.42
C GLN A 71 5.40 -19.18 -4.88
N ILE A 72 6.68 -19.49 -5.17
CA ILE A 72 7.11 -20.85 -5.53
C ILE A 72 6.78 -21.84 -4.40
N ARG A 73 7.04 -21.45 -3.14
CA ARG A 73 6.75 -22.31 -1.99
C ARG A 73 5.26 -22.57 -1.82
N GLN A 74 4.41 -21.55 -1.98
CA GLN A 74 2.96 -21.71 -1.91
C GLN A 74 2.43 -22.64 -3.00
N LEU A 75 2.94 -22.50 -4.24
CA LEU A 75 2.55 -23.36 -5.34
C LEU A 75 3.00 -24.81 -5.13
N SER A 76 4.24 -25.01 -4.66
CA SER A 76 4.75 -26.35 -4.31
C SER A 76 3.88 -27.00 -3.24
N GLN A 77 3.58 -26.27 -2.16
CA GLN A 77 2.76 -26.79 -1.06
C GLN A 77 1.34 -27.14 -1.52
N TYR A 78 0.76 -26.33 -2.42
CA TYR A 78 -0.54 -26.62 -3.03
C TYR A 78 -0.50 -27.91 -3.87
N ASN A 79 0.49 -28.04 -4.74
CA ASN A 79 0.63 -29.23 -5.58
C ASN A 79 0.85 -30.49 -4.74
N ASP A 80 1.69 -30.40 -3.70
CA ASP A 80 1.97 -31.54 -2.81
C ASP A 80 0.67 -32.05 -2.14
N ILE A 81 -0.16 -31.14 -1.60
CA ILE A 81 -1.43 -31.56 -0.96
C ILE A 81 -2.45 -32.04 -1.97
N LYS A 82 -2.53 -31.41 -3.16
CA LYS A 82 -3.42 -31.81 -4.24
C LYS A 82 -3.09 -33.21 -4.75
N ASP A 83 -1.82 -33.52 -4.94
CA ASP A 83 -1.36 -34.83 -5.41
C ASP A 83 -1.68 -35.93 -4.38
N ILE A 84 -1.40 -35.68 -3.09
CA ILE A 84 -1.76 -36.61 -2.01
C ILE A 84 -3.29 -36.83 -1.98
N GLY A 85 -4.07 -35.75 -2.04
CA GLY A 85 -5.53 -35.83 -2.03
C GLY A 85 -6.07 -36.63 -3.22
N THR A 86 -5.54 -36.38 -4.41
CA THR A 86 -5.93 -37.10 -5.63
C THR A 86 -5.57 -38.58 -5.56
N GLN A 87 -4.40 -38.91 -5.01
CA GLN A 87 -3.96 -40.28 -4.82
C GLN A 87 -4.87 -41.03 -3.84
N LEU A 88 -5.24 -40.39 -2.71
CA LEU A 88 -6.17 -40.96 -1.73
C LEU A 88 -7.58 -41.14 -2.30
N MET A 89 -8.08 -40.17 -3.07
CA MET A 89 -9.37 -40.29 -3.76
C MET A 89 -9.36 -41.43 -4.78
N GLY A 90 -8.23 -41.66 -5.46
CA GLY A 90 -8.02 -42.83 -6.32
C GLY A 90 -8.23 -44.15 -5.59
N LEU A 91 -7.65 -44.28 -4.39
CA LEU A 91 -7.83 -45.46 -3.55
C LEU A 91 -9.29 -45.64 -3.08
N ILE A 92 -9.97 -44.55 -2.75
CA ILE A 92 -11.40 -44.60 -2.36
C ILE A 92 -12.26 -45.05 -3.55
N ALA A 93 -12.02 -44.49 -4.73
CA ALA A 93 -12.73 -44.85 -5.95
C ALA A 93 -12.56 -46.34 -6.29
N GLU A 94 -11.33 -46.86 -6.17
CA GLU A 94 -11.03 -48.27 -6.37
C GLU A 94 -11.80 -49.17 -5.37
N LYS A 95 -11.84 -48.79 -4.08
CA LYS A 95 -12.59 -49.55 -3.07
C LYS A 95 -14.10 -49.54 -3.29
N ARG A 96 -14.64 -48.44 -3.82
CA ARG A 96 -16.08 -48.28 -4.11
C ARG A 96 -16.47 -48.83 -5.48
N GLY A 97 -15.50 -49.14 -6.35
CA GLY A 97 -15.75 -49.58 -7.72
C GLY A 97 -16.34 -48.49 -8.62
N CYS A 98 -16.12 -47.21 -8.27
CA CYS A 98 -16.64 -46.05 -8.98
C CYS A 98 -15.50 -45.27 -9.67
N ARG A 99 -15.83 -44.28 -10.50
CA ARG A 99 -14.82 -43.45 -11.16
C ARG A 99 -14.29 -42.39 -10.20
N ILE A 100 -13.00 -42.03 -10.34
CA ILE A 100 -12.38 -40.97 -9.53
C ILE A 100 -13.13 -39.65 -9.64
N ALA A 101 -13.66 -39.33 -10.84
CA ALA A 101 -14.45 -38.12 -11.06
C ALA A 101 -15.74 -38.05 -10.21
N GLU A 102 -16.40 -39.19 -9.96
CA GLU A 102 -17.62 -39.27 -9.14
C GLU A 102 -17.28 -39.05 -7.66
N VAL A 103 -16.12 -39.53 -7.22
CA VAL A 103 -15.60 -39.27 -5.87
C VAL A 103 -15.19 -37.81 -5.72
N GLN A 104 -14.50 -37.24 -6.72
CA GLN A 104 -14.11 -35.82 -6.69
C GLN A 104 -15.33 -34.89 -6.59
N GLU A 105 -16.40 -35.17 -7.34
CA GLU A 105 -17.65 -34.42 -7.29
C GLU A 105 -18.34 -34.53 -5.90
N GLU A 106 -18.37 -35.72 -5.29
CA GLU A 106 -18.90 -35.94 -3.93
C GLU A 106 -18.13 -35.13 -2.87
N PHE A 107 -16.82 -35.01 -3.03
CA PHE A 107 -15.95 -34.21 -2.14
C PHE A 107 -15.88 -32.73 -2.53
N GLY A 108 -16.65 -32.30 -3.54
CA GLY A 108 -16.75 -30.89 -3.96
C GLY A 108 -15.52 -30.36 -4.70
N ILE A 109 -14.74 -31.24 -5.34
CA ILE A 109 -13.56 -30.90 -6.12
C ILE A 109 -13.92 -30.90 -7.60
N SER A 110 -13.70 -29.79 -8.29
CA SER A 110 -13.90 -29.70 -9.74
C SER A 110 -12.67 -30.24 -10.47
N ALA A 111 -12.84 -30.73 -11.71
CA ALA A 111 -11.71 -31.18 -12.53
C ALA A 111 -10.69 -30.07 -12.84
N ASP A 112 -11.11 -28.80 -12.72
CA ASP A 112 -10.31 -27.61 -13.01
C ASP A 112 -9.60 -27.03 -11.77
N ASP A 113 -9.88 -27.54 -10.57
CA ASP A 113 -9.24 -27.13 -9.29
C ASP A 113 -7.96 -27.95 -9.03
#